data_AF-A0AAV0CZR4-F1
#
_entry.id   AF-A0AAV0CZR4-F1
#
_cell.length_a   1.000
_cell.length_b   1.000
_cell.length_c   1.000
_cell.angle_alpha   90.00
_cell.angle_beta   90.00
_cell.angle_gamma   90.00
#
_symmetry.space_group_name_H-M   'P 1'
#
loop_
_entity.id
_entity.type
_entity.pdbx_description
1 polymer ?
#
loop_
_entity_poly.entity_id
_entity_poly.type
_entity_poly.pdbx_seq_one_letter_code
_entity_poly.pdbx_strand_id
1 'polypeptide(L)'
;MAVFKILPLLSLSLISLFCFPFSEATRFDITNNCPYTVWAAALPSGGGQQLNSGGGTWGLDVPAGTTSGRIWGRTGCNFDGSGNGHCQTGDCGNVLACRLSGAPPTTLAEFSLNQPNNLDFYDLSVIDGFNVPMSFRPTSGGCASLRCPADKCSDAYLFPADNTKTHSCPSGTNYKIVFCP
;
A
#
# COMPACT_ATOMS: atom_id res chain seq x y z
N MET A 1 62.61 -7.57 46.20
CA MET A 1 61.17 -7.88 46.43
C MET A 1 60.44 -6.55 46.37
N ALA A 2 59.47 -6.23 45.52
CA ALA A 2 58.84 -6.86 44.38
C ALA A 2 58.57 -5.72 43.36
N VAL A 3 58.80 -5.98 42.06
CA VAL A 3 58.52 -4.99 41.00
C VAL A 3 57.12 -5.29 40.45
N PHE A 4 56.14 -4.45 40.75
CA PHE A 4 54.80 -4.53 40.16
C PHE A 4 54.87 -4.06 38.71
N LYS A 5 54.74 -4.99 37.75
CA LYS A 5 54.53 -4.67 36.33
C LYS A 5 53.07 -4.26 36.14
N ILE A 6 52.85 -3.00 35.80
CA ILE A 6 51.55 -2.51 35.33
C ILE A 6 51.45 -2.91 33.85
N LEU A 7 50.60 -3.90 33.52
CA LEU A 7 50.22 -4.14 32.12
C LEU A 7 49.14 -3.12 31.73
N PRO A 8 49.23 -2.48 30.55
CA PRO A 8 48.14 -1.67 30.04
C PRO A 8 47.04 -2.61 29.52
N LEU A 9 45.86 -2.56 30.14
CA LEU A 9 44.66 -3.16 29.56
C LEU A 9 44.32 -2.35 28.29
N LEU A 10 44.59 -2.90 27.11
CA LEU A 10 44.02 -2.38 25.86
C LEU A 10 42.49 -2.44 26.00
N SER A 11 41.82 -1.29 26.05
CA SER A 11 40.36 -1.22 25.94
C SER A 11 39.98 -1.61 24.51
N LEU A 12 39.58 -2.86 24.31
CA LEU A 12 38.93 -3.31 23.09
C LEU A 12 37.54 -2.65 23.04
N SER A 13 37.44 -1.50 22.37
CA SER A 13 36.15 -0.87 22.06
C SER A 13 35.37 -1.82 21.14
N LEU A 14 34.43 -2.56 21.73
CA LEU A 14 33.47 -3.39 21.03
C LEU A 14 32.60 -2.46 20.17
N ILE A 15 32.90 -2.34 18.88
CA ILE A 15 31.99 -1.75 17.90
C ILE A 15 30.79 -2.69 17.87
N SER A 16 29.75 -2.35 18.62
CA SER A 16 28.44 -2.98 18.52
C SER A 16 27.97 -2.74 17.09
N LEU A 17 28.12 -3.77 16.24
CA LEU A 17 27.51 -3.81 14.93
C LEU A 17 25.99 -3.81 15.20
N PHE A 18 25.38 -2.62 15.20
CA PHE A 18 23.93 -2.50 15.15
C PHE A 18 23.51 -3.21 13.86
N CYS A 19 23.09 -4.47 13.99
CA CYS A 19 22.34 -5.16 12.97
C CYS A 19 21.01 -4.41 12.90
N PHE A 20 20.95 -3.36 12.08
CA PHE A 20 19.68 -2.77 11.72
C PHE A 20 18.90 -3.89 11.04
N PRO A 21 17.77 -4.36 11.59
CA PRO A 21 16.90 -5.24 10.83
C PRO A 21 16.59 -4.52 9.52
N PHE A 22 17.03 -5.10 8.41
CA PHE A 22 16.65 -4.62 7.08
C PHE A 22 15.14 -4.80 7.02
N SER A 23 14.40 -3.69 7.10
CA SER A 23 12.96 -3.73 6.91
C SER A 23 12.73 -3.99 5.43
N GLU A 24 12.48 -5.26 5.08
CA GLU A 24 11.98 -5.62 3.75
C GLU A 24 10.69 -4.81 3.50
N ALA A 25 10.66 -4.06 2.42
CA ALA A 25 9.49 -3.28 2.01
C ALA A 25 8.98 -3.82 0.68
N THR A 26 7.67 -3.99 0.59
CA THR A 26 6.99 -4.36 -0.64
C THR A 26 6.72 -3.12 -1.48
N ARG A 27 7.09 -3.16 -2.75
CA ARG A 27 6.83 -2.08 -3.70
C ARG A 27 5.44 -2.19 -4.31
N PHE A 28 4.70 -1.09 -4.26
CA PHE A 28 3.49 -0.87 -5.04
C PHE A 28 3.76 0.21 -6.09
N ASP A 29 3.62 -0.14 -7.36
CA ASP A 29 3.62 0.82 -8.45
C ASP A 29 2.18 1.15 -8.85
N ILE A 30 1.75 2.36 -8.53
CA ILE A 30 0.38 2.84 -8.72
C ILE A 30 0.34 3.71 -9.98
N THR A 31 -0.54 3.40 -10.92
CA THR A 31 -0.66 4.11 -12.21
C THR A 31 -2.08 4.60 -12.41
N ASN A 32 -2.23 5.84 -12.90
CA ASN A 32 -3.49 6.39 -13.36
C ASN A 32 -3.58 6.35 -14.90
N ASN A 33 -4.34 5.40 -15.43
CA ASN A 33 -4.70 5.34 -16.86
C ASN A 33 -6.03 6.02 -17.16
N CYS A 34 -6.71 6.58 -16.16
CA CYS A 34 -7.98 7.24 -16.37
C CYS A 34 -7.82 8.50 -17.24
N PRO A 35 -8.86 8.88 -18.00
CA PRO A 35 -8.89 10.13 -18.75
C PRO A 35 -9.07 11.38 -17.85
N TYR A 36 -8.99 11.21 -16.53
CA TYR A 36 -9.14 12.24 -15.51
C TYR A 36 -8.10 12.06 -14.40
N THR A 37 -7.81 13.14 -13.67
CA THR A 37 -6.92 13.11 -12.51
C THR A 37 -7.55 12.30 -11.38
N VAL A 38 -6.73 11.45 -10.75
CA VAL A 38 -7.09 10.67 -9.56
C VAL A 38 -6.13 11.08 -8.44
N TRP A 39 -6.64 11.31 -7.24
CA TRP A 39 -5.81 11.46 -6.05
C TRP A 39 -5.73 10.11 -5.36
N ALA A 40 -4.70 9.34 -5.71
CA ALA A 40 -4.43 8.06 -5.07
C ALA A 40 -4.28 8.28 -3.56
N ALA A 41 -4.72 7.30 -2.79
CA ALA A 41 -4.60 7.28 -1.35
C ALA A 41 -4.20 5.88 -0.88
N ALA A 42 -3.45 5.83 0.21
CA ALA A 42 -2.95 4.59 0.75
C ALA A 42 -2.81 4.64 2.27
N LEU A 43 -3.11 3.51 2.92
CA LEU A 43 -2.91 3.28 4.34
C LEU A 43 -2.21 1.93 4.58
N PRO A 44 -1.46 1.79 5.67
CA PRO A 44 -1.04 2.86 6.60
C PRO A 44 0.11 3.73 6.05
N SER A 45 0.72 3.33 4.93
CA SER A 45 1.85 4.02 4.31
C SER A 45 1.41 4.91 3.15
N GLY A 46 2.08 6.05 2.97
CA GLY A 46 1.94 6.93 1.80
C GLY A 46 0.92 8.06 1.96
N GLY A 47 -0.24 7.81 2.56
CA GLY A 47 -1.28 8.82 2.77
C GLY A 47 -2.01 9.16 1.46
N GLY A 48 -1.42 9.97 0.59
CA GLY A 48 -2.01 10.24 -0.72
C GLY A 48 -1.19 11.12 -1.66
N GLN A 49 -1.42 10.94 -2.96
CA GLN A 49 -0.69 11.62 -4.04
C GLN A 49 -1.61 11.88 -5.24
N GLN A 50 -1.50 13.08 -5.83
CA GLN A 50 -2.18 13.39 -7.08
C GLN A 50 -1.50 12.67 -8.25
N LEU A 51 -2.29 11.97 -9.07
CA LEU A 51 -1.86 11.33 -10.32
C LEU A 51 -2.61 11.95 -11.48
N ASN A 52 -1.88 12.66 -12.34
CA ASN A 52 -2.45 13.27 -13.54
C ASN A 52 -3.03 12.19 -14.49
N SER A 53 -4.02 12.60 -15.29
CA SER A 53 -4.66 11.74 -16.29
C SER A 53 -3.68 11.19 -17.32
N GLY A 54 -3.93 9.98 -17.83
CA GLY A 54 -3.21 9.43 -18.99
C GLY A 54 -1.76 9.02 -18.73
N GLY A 55 -1.40 8.67 -17.50
CA GLY A 55 -0.09 8.06 -17.20
C GLY A 55 0.60 8.53 -15.92
N GLY A 56 -0.06 9.27 -15.02
CA GLY A 56 0.55 9.63 -13.73
C GLY A 56 0.88 8.40 -12.90
N THR A 57 2.05 8.39 -12.24
CA THR A 57 2.53 7.24 -11.45
C THR A 57 2.94 7.63 -10.03
N TRP A 58 2.80 6.69 -9.10
CA TRP A 58 3.32 6.79 -7.75
C TRP A 58 3.92 5.46 -7.31
N GLY A 59 5.18 5.50 -6.91
CA GLY A 59 5.87 4.41 -6.26
C GLY A 59 5.71 4.49 -4.76
N LEU A 60 5.16 3.45 -4.14
CA LEU A 60 4.91 3.37 -2.71
C LEU A 60 5.60 2.14 -2.13
N ASP A 61 6.48 2.34 -1.16
CA ASP A 61 7.11 1.26 -0.40
C ASP A 61 6.32 1.04 0.89
N VAL A 62 5.84 -0.18 1.10
CA VAL A 62 5.03 -0.56 2.27
C VAL A 62 5.79 -1.59 3.10
N PRO A 63 5.99 -1.39 4.40
CA PRO A 63 6.74 -2.33 5.24
C PRO A 63 6.14 -3.73 5.24
N ALA A 64 6.99 -4.77 5.19
CA ALA A 64 6.58 -6.13 5.48
C ALA A 64 5.94 -6.23 6.88
N GLY A 65 4.93 -7.09 7.04
CA GLY A 65 4.15 -7.21 8.28
C GLY A 65 2.98 -6.23 8.37
N THR A 66 2.82 -5.34 7.39
CA THR A 66 1.63 -4.45 7.32
C THR A 66 0.36 -5.27 7.26
N THR A 67 -0.62 -4.92 8.10
CA THR A 67 -1.97 -5.51 8.11
C THR A 67 -3.01 -4.46 7.79
N SER A 68 -4.16 -4.87 7.27
CA SER A 68 -5.28 -3.98 6.91
C SER A 68 -4.88 -2.83 5.98
N GLY A 69 -3.92 -3.08 5.10
CA GLY A 69 -3.46 -2.11 4.10
C GLY A 69 -4.51 -1.88 3.03
N ARG A 70 -4.61 -0.64 2.55
CA ARG A 70 -5.62 -0.22 1.57
C ARG A 70 -5.03 0.75 0.58
N ILE A 71 -5.35 0.61 -0.70
CA ILE A 71 -5.08 1.61 -1.74
C ILE A 71 -6.40 1.88 -2.49
N TRP A 72 -6.70 3.17 -2.75
CA TRP A 72 -7.89 3.57 -3.51
C TRP A 72 -7.66 4.85 -4.30
N GLY A 73 -8.57 5.11 -5.25
CA GLY A 73 -8.59 6.34 -6.03
C GLY A 73 -9.64 7.32 -5.49
N ARG A 74 -9.27 8.59 -5.32
CA ARG A 74 -10.20 9.68 -4.99
C ARG A 74 -10.44 10.56 -6.22
N THR A 75 -11.66 11.06 -6.37
CA THR A 75 -12.05 11.87 -7.54
C THR A 75 -12.62 13.23 -7.14
N GLY A 76 -12.53 14.19 -8.07
CA GLY A 76 -13.11 15.52 -7.91
C GLY A 76 -12.53 16.28 -6.72
N CYS A 77 -11.22 16.13 -6.46
CA CYS A 77 -10.59 16.72 -5.30
C CYS A 77 -10.13 18.14 -5.54
N ASN A 78 -10.14 18.95 -4.48
CA ASN A 78 -9.51 20.26 -4.43
C ASN A 78 -8.81 20.44 -3.09
N PHE A 79 -7.51 20.70 -3.11
CA PHE A 79 -6.68 20.88 -1.91
C PHE A 79 -5.94 22.22 -1.97
N ASP A 80 -5.78 22.86 -0.82
CA ASP A 80 -4.92 24.02 -0.64
C ASP A 80 -3.43 23.62 -0.57
N GLY A 81 -2.53 24.61 -0.49
CA GLY A 81 -1.09 24.38 -0.37
C GLY A 81 -0.66 23.68 0.94
N SER A 82 -1.55 23.59 1.93
CA SER A 82 -1.32 22.85 3.17
C SER A 82 -1.86 21.41 3.11
N GLY A 83 -2.49 21.03 1.99
CA GLY A 83 -3.10 19.72 1.80
C GLY A 83 -4.47 19.56 2.46
N ASN A 84 -5.13 20.65 2.88
CA ASN A 84 -6.51 20.59 3.36
C ASN A 84 -7.47 20.83 2.19
N GLY A 85 -8.60 20.14 2.18
CA GLY A 85 -9.48 20.18 1.01
C GLY A 85 -10.61 19.17 1.09
N HIS A 86 -11.11 18.74 -0.06
CA HIS A 86 -12.20 17.77 -0.12
C HIS A 86 -12.16 17.01 -1.45
N CYS A 87 -12.58 15.75 -1.43
CA CYS A 87 -12.84 14.91 -2.60
C CYS A 87 -14.31 14.51 -2.70
N GLN A 88 -14.86 14.44 -3.92
CA GLN A 88 -16.23 13.99 -4.15
C GLN A 88 -16.46 12.52 -3.82
N THR A 89 -15.45 11.66 -4.07
CA THR A 89 -15.48 10.24 -3.68
C THR A 89 -14.16 9.85 -3.01
N GLY A 90 -14.23 8.92 -2.05
CA GLY A 90 -13.07 8.40 -1.36
C GLY A 90 -12.35 9.40 -0.45
N ASP A 91 -12.99 10.51 -0.08
CA ASP A 91 -12.40 11.49 0.84
C ASP A 91 -12.02 10.84 2.18
N CYS A 92 -10.89 11.25 2.76
CA CYS A 92 -10.32 10.62 3.94
C CYS A 92 -10.21 11.59 5.13
N GLY A 93 -11.17 12.50 5.25
CA GLY A 93 -11.24 13.48 6.33
C GLY A 93 -10.70 14.85 5.91
N ASN A 94 -10.99 15.27 4.68
CA ASN A 94 -10.68 16.59 4.15
C ASN A 94 -9.16 16.91 4.07
N VAL A 95 -8.34 15.88 3.88
CA VAL A 95 -6.87 16.00 3.80
C VAL A 95 -6.29 15.22 2.61
N LEU A 96 -5.21 15.73 2.02
CA LEU A 96 -4.50 15.09 0.93
C LEU A 96 -3.80 13.81 1.41
N ALA A 97 -3.08 13.90 2.53
CA ALA A 97 -2.37 12.79 3.16
C ALA A 97 -3.28 12.03 4.13
N CYS A 98 -3.92 10.97 3.63
CA CYS A 98 -4.93 10.22 4.37
C CYS A 98 -4.36 9.58 5.65
N ARG A 99 -5.18 9.61 6.71
CA ARG A 99 -4.97 8.89 7.97
C ARG A 99 -6.13 7.97 8.33
N LEU A 100 -7.23 8.06 7.57
CA LEU A 100 -8.45 7.29 7.69
C LEU A 100 -8.77 6.68 6.32
N SER A 101 -9.52 5.58 6.32
CA SER A 101 -10.01 4.99 5.07
C SER A 101 -10.91 5.98 4.34
N GLY A 102 -10.99 5.87 3.01
CA GLY A 102 -11.86 6.71 2.20
C GLY A 102 -13.35 6.50 2.51
N ALA A 103 -14.12 7.58 2.49
CA ALA A 103 -15.57 7.56 2.60
C ALA A 103 -16.20 6.95 1.32
N PRO A 104 -17.17 6.02 1.45
CA PRO A 104 -17.90 5.45 0.31
C PRO A 104 -18.51 6.51 -0.63
N PRO A 105 -18.59 6.25 -1.95
CA PRO A 105 -18.23 5.00 -2.61
C PRO A 105 -16.72 4.87 -2.88
N THR A 106 -16.14 3.69 -2.64
CA THR A 106 -14.71 3.42 -2.87
C THR A 106 -14.45 2.00 -3.35
N THR A 107 -13.85 1.87 -4.54
CA THR A 107 -13.18 0.62 -4.94
C THR A 107 -11.84 0.52 -4.21
N LEU A 108 -11.66 -0.55 -3.43
CA LEU A 108 -10.48 -0.76 -2.60
C LEU A 108 -9.61 -1.89 -3.18
N ALA A 109 -8.29 -1.68 -3.18
CA ALA A 109 -7.31 -2.76 -3.14
C ALA A 109 -6.90 -2.97 -1.69
N GLU A 110 -7.22 -4.13 -1.13
CA GLU A 110 -6.94 -4.47 0.27
C GLU A 110 -5.80 -5.48 0.33
N PHE A 111 -4.91 -5.36 1.33
CA PHE A 111 -3.77 -6.25 1.46
C PHE A 111 -3.26 -6.40 2.90
N SER A 112 -2.58 -7.51 3.15
CA SER A 112 -1.76 -7.76 4.35
C SER A 112 -0.48 -8.47 3.93
N LEU A 113 0.68 -7.93 4.31
CA LEU A 113 1.99 -8.34 3.79
C LEU A 113 2.76 -9.14 4.81
N ASN A 114 3.51 -10.14 4.37
CA ASN A 114 4.32 -11.00 5.23
C ASN A 114 3.61 -11.54 6.47
N GLN A 115 2.46 -12.15 6.22
CA GLN A 115 1.61 -12.84 7.17
C GLN A 115 2.12 -14.29 7.40
N PRO A 116 1.52 -15.08 8.31
CA PRO A 116 1.97 -16.44 8.59
C PRO A 116 2.19 -17.28 7.31
N ASN A 117 3.22 -18.12 7.34
CA ASN A 117 3.73 -18.90 6.20
C ASN A 117 4.43 -18.08 5.11
N ASN A 118 4.91 -16.87 5.43
CA ASN A 118 5.56 -15.96 4.48
C ASN A 118 4.67 -15.71 3.25
N LEU A 119 3.42 -15.35 3.52
CA LEU A 119 2.44 -15.03 2.50
C LEU A 119 1.98 -13.59 2.62
N ASP A 120 1.79 -12.97 1.47
CA ASP A 120 0.95 -11.79 1.33
C ASP A 120 -0.49 -12.25 1.01
N PHE A 121 -1.47 -11.53 1.52
CA PHE A 121 -2.89 -11.70 1.18
C PHE A 121 -3.40 -10.41 0.57
N TYR A 122 -4.20 -10.52 -0.49
CA TYR A 122 -4.72 -9.36 -1.20
C TYR A 122 -6.03 -9.67 -1.92
N ASP A 123 -6.83 -8.62 -2.11
CA ASP A 123 -8.08 -8.67 -2.85
C ASP A 123 -8.48 -7.30 -3.39
N LEU A 124 -9.51 -7.30 -4.24
CA LEU A 124 -10.27 -6.10 -4.56
C LEU A 124 -11.60 -6.16 -3.80
N SER A 125 -12.10 -5.00 -3.38
CA SER A 125 -13.38 -4.88 -2.70
C SER A 125 -14.19 -3.71 -3.23
N VAL A 126 -15.48 -3.98 -3.45
CA VAL A 126 -16.51 -2.99 -3.79
C VAL A 126 -17.68 -3.06 -2.79
N ILE A 127 -17.46 -3.65 -1.61
CA ILE A 127 -18.42 -3.66 -0.50
C ILE A 127 -18.83 -2.23 -0.14
N ASP A 128 -17.84 -1.34 -0.09
CA ASP A 128 -18.01 0.10 0.18
C ASP A 128 -18.39 0.90 -1.08
N GLY A 129 -18.93 0.24 -2.10
CA GLY A 129 -19.31 0.84 -3.37
C GLY A 129 -18.19 0.91 -4.40
N PHE A 130 -18.49 1.49 -5.56
CA PHE A 130 -17.57 1.58 -6.70
C PHE A 130 -17.43 3.01 -7.17
N ASN A 131 -16.20 3.45 -7.43
CA ASN A 131 -15.93 4.79 -7.96
C ASN A 131 -14.93 4.79 -9.13
N VAL A 132 -13.79 4.12 -8.98
CA VAL A 132 -12.72 4.09 -9.98
C VAL A 132 -12.41 2.65 -10.36
N PRO A 133 -12.51 2.27 -11.65
CA PRO A 133 -12.09 0.94 -12.12
C PRO A 133 -10.65 0.63 -11.71
N MET A 134 -10.37 -0.59 -11.28
CA MET A 134 -9.06 -0.94 -10.72
C MET A 134 -8.57 -2.32 -11.16
N SER A 135 -7.26 -2.47 -11.35
CA SER A 135 -6.61 -3.78 -11.33
C SER A 135 -5.54 -3.84 -10.25
N PHE A 136 -5.37 -5.02 -9.63
CA PHE A 136 -4.36 -5.30 -8.62
C PHE A 136 -3.59 -6.55 -9.04
N ARG A 137 -2.30 -6.37 -9.35
CA ARG A 137 -1.50 -7.38 -10.04
C ARG A 137 -0.15 -7.59 -9.37
N PRO A 138 0.19 -8.82 -8.97
CA PRO A 138 1.56 -9.20 -8.66
C PRO A 138 2.49 -8.94 -9.87
N THR A 139 3.70 -8.44 -9.63
CA THR A 139 4.72 -8.26 -10.68
C THR A 139 5.62 -9.49 -10.86
N SER A 140 5.55 -10.43 -9.92
CA SER A 140 6.28 -11.69 -9.91
C SER A 140 5.47 -12.77 -9.18
N GLY A 141 6.01 -13.99 -9.06
CA GLY A 141 5.40 -15.07 -8.25
C GLY A 141 4.29 -15.87 -8.92
N GLY A 142 3.79 -15.45 -10.10
CA GLY A 142 2.80 -16.20 -10.87
C GLY A 142 1.41 -16.33 -10.21
N CYS A 143 1.13 -15.50 -9.20
CA CYS A 143 -0.17 -15.49 -8.53
C CYS A 143 -1.24 -14.75 -9.36
N ALA A 144 -2.49 -14.78 -8.87
CA ALA A 144 -3.63 -14.22 -9.55
C ALA A 144 -3.49 -12.70 -9.81
N SER A 145 -3.90 -12.25 -11.00
CA SER A 145 -4.09 -10.83 -11.30
C SER A 145 -5.57 -10.52 -11.22
N LEU A 146 -5.95 -9.49 -10.46
CA LEU A 146 -7.35 -9.13 -10.22
C LEU A 146 -7.73 -7.91 -11.04
N ARG A 147 -8.96 -7.91 -11.57
CA ARG A 147 -9.49 -6.77 -12.31
C ARG A 147 -10.96 -6.51 -11.99
N CYS A 148 -11.26 -5.27 -11.67
CA CYS A 148 -12.60 -4.77 -11.43
C CYS A 148 -12.89 -3.54 -12.30
N PRO A 149 -13.36 -3.73 -13.55
CA PRO A 149 -13.61 -2.63 -14.46
C PRO A 149 -14.95 -1.91 -14.20
N ALA A 150 -15.85 -2.49 -13.40
CA ALA A 150 -17.20 -2.02 -13.13
C ALA A 150 -17.66 -2.40 -11.72
N ASP A 151 -18.78 -1.84 -11.27
CA ASP A 151 -19.37 -1.98 -9.93
C ASP A 151 -19.66 -3.42 -9.50
N LYS A 152 -19.86 -4.33 -10.46
CA LYS A 152 -20.04 -5.76 -10.24
C LYS A 152 -19.04 -6.55 -11.07
N CYS A 153 -17.92 -6.90 -10.45
CA CYS A 153 -16.85 -7.67 -11.07
C CYS A 153 -16.64 -9.00 -10.34
N SER A 154 -16.17 -10.02 -11.06
CA SER A 154 -15.95 -11.37 -10.51
C SER A 154 -14.81 -11.44 -9.50
N ASP A 155 -13.83 -10.54 -9.62
CA ASP A 155 -12.57 -10.59 -8.89
C ASP A 155 -12.58 -9.77 -7.60
N ALA A 156 -13.72 -9.13 -7.26
CA ALA A 156 -13.83 -8.34 -6.04
C ALA A 156 -14.91 -8.87 -5.10
N TYR A 157 -14.72 -8.57 -3.81
CA TYR A 157 -15.77 -8.69 -2.80
C TYR A 157 -16.95 -7.80 -3.15
N LEU A 158 -18.12 -8.41 -3.34
CA LEU A 158 -19.40 -7.70 -3.54
C LEU A 158 -20.19 -7.55 -2.23
N PHE A 159 -19.95 -8.42 -1.25
CA PHE A 159 -20.58 -8.42 0.06
C PHE A 159 -19.68 -9.13 1.09
N PRO A 160 -19.81 -8.84 2.41
CA PRO A 160 -18.88 -9.33 3.43
C PRO A 160 -18.78 -10.85 3.59
N ALA A 161 -19.82 -11.61 3.22
CA ALA A 161 -19.84 -13.06 3.39
C ALA A 161 -19.16 -13.84 2.24
N ASP A 162 -18.66 -13.16 1.20
CA ASP A 162 -18.02 -13.81 0.04
C ASP A 162 -16.54 -14.17 0.32
N ASN A 163 -16.28 -15.20 1.12
CA ASN A 163 -14.92 -15.56 1.53
C ASN A 163 -14.03 -16.19 0.42
N THR A 164 -14.35 -15.97 -0.86
CA THR A 164 -13.67 -16.60 -2.01
C THR A 164 -12.73 -15.66 -2.76
N LYS A 165 -12.72 -14.37 -2.42
CA LYS A 165 -12.03 -13.33 -3.22
C LYS A 165 -10.63 -12.99 -2.73
N THR A 166 -10.25 -13.40 -1.53
CA THR A 166 -8.85 -13.26 -1.07
C THR A 166 -7.93 -14.20 -1.85
N HIS A 167 -6.88 -13.62 -2.40
CA HIS A 167 -5.77 -14.32 -3.01
C HIS A 167 -4.51 -14.20 -2.15
N SER A 168 -3.52 -15.04 -2.42
CA SER A 168 -2.22 -14.97 -1.76
C SER A 168 -1.06 -15.06 -2.75
N CYS A 169 0.07 -14.52 -2.32
CA CYS A 169 1.37 -14.60 -2.98
C CYS A 169 2.47 -14.88 -1.95
N PRO A 170 3.65 -15.39 -2.34
CA PRO A 170 4.81 -15.38 -1.48
C PRO A 170 5.18 -13.96 -1.02
N SER A 171 5.57 -13.79 0.24
CA SER A 171 6.10 -12.51 0.76
C SER A 171 7.26 -11.98 -0.10
N GLY A 172 7.38 -10.66 -0.18
CA GLY A 172 8.39 -9.99 -0.99
C GLY A 172 7.98 -9.86 -2.47
N THR A 173 6.78 -10.32 -2.82
CA THR A 173 6.17 -10.03 -4.12
C THR A 173 5.87 -8.54 -4.22
N ASN A 174 6.32 -7.89 -5.30
CA ASN A 174 5.92 -6.51 -5.59
C ASN A 174 4.60 -6.49 -6.38
N TYR A 175 3.90 -5.36 -6.34
CA TYR A 175 2.57 -5.23 -6.93
C TYR A 175 2.43 -3.99 -7.81
N LYS A 176 1.48 -4.07 -8.74
CA LYS A 176 1.03 -2.96 -9.57
C LYS A 176 -0.46 -2.72 -9.33
N ILE A 177 -0.81 -1.47 -9.04
CA ILE A 177 -2.19 -0.97 -9.02
C ILE A 177 -2.39 -0.10 -10.25
N VAL A 178 -3.47 -0.33 -10.99
CA VAL A 178 -3.82 0.51 -12.14
C VAL A 178 -5.25 0.98 -12.00
N PHE A 179 -5.44 2.29 -11.94
CA PHE A 179 -6.75 2.92 -12.09
C PHE A 179 -7.10 3.01 -13.58
N CYS A 180 -8.34 2.65 -13.93
CA CYS A 180 -8.81 2.50 -15.31
C CYS A 180 -7.93 1.54 -16.14
N PRO A 181 -7.80 0.26 -15.71
CA PRO A 181 -7.01 -0.74 -16.42
C PRO A 181 -7.62 -1.13 -17.77
#